data_AF-A0A965X7K8-F1
#
_entry.id   AF-A0A965X7K8-F1
#
_cell.length_a   1.000
_cell.length_b   1.000
_cell.length_c   1.000
_cell.angle_alpha   90.00
_cell.angle_beta   90.00
_cell.angle_gamma   90.00
#
_symmetry.space_group_name_H-M   'P 1'
#
loop_
_entity.id
_entity.type
_entity.pdbx_description
1 polymer ?
#
loop_
_entity_poly.entity_id
_entity_poly.type
_entity_poly.pdbx_seq_one_letter_code
_entity_poly.pdbx_strand_id
1 'polypeptide(L)'
;MKIRYLGIAMLVTVLMSTTITSCREEWDAHYATLPADKSDLNLYDFIKSQSDLSTFTKMLETSGYDSILSKPQTFTVWAPSNDALSGLNTSDPLLAMEIVKNHITRFSYTTSGIARSTMLMLNSKRIPFEKLADGYYFNEKKIIKTDLAAANGILHVIGEYAPYKKNIWEYINTAKGLDSLKMYINSLTRREFDMDASYKDGVFKDSIFKTTNPVLTRLASLDAEDSLYTALLPDNQAWTMAYNKIFPFFNTTSTDGGVRQQRTSTMWTLIKDLFFRNKIKVPSTVNPLESTSETKFYNPDYLFSGSQPVVMSNGLSYVISSWQIPDTVSWFKPIRIEAENSFGRTVSNLGTSVNSGLGTGMTVSNNYYLVLRDAALSQLSRLYVTYSIPGTLSARYNIYCTFVPKSILDPNDKKPYQVKFYLTYTNSSGQQVANAAIGAANNVLKPSDPAAVFTTDPTKIHKMLVVKDFTFPYSNAVFSANTATELIKQIKVSLRIESVNTKEKDDILIDCIILEPVLQ
;
A
#
# COMPACT_ATOMS: atom_id res chain seq x y z
N MET A 1 17.78 -30.00 -49.61
CA MET A 1 17.62 -29.28 -50.89
C MET A 1 18.70 -28.19 -50.94
N LYS A 2 19.51 -28.20 -52.02
CA LYS A 2 20.81 -27.52 -52.28
C LYS A 2 20.73 -25.97 -52.17
N ILE A 3 21.63 -25.27 -51.46
CA ILE A 3 22.95 -24.66 -51.88
C ILE A 3 22.77 -23.59 -52.97
N ARG A 4 22.93 -22.26 -52.74
CA ARG A 4 24.10 -21.38 -52.44
C ARG A 4 24.92 -20.89 -53.68
N TYR A 5 24.98 -19.54 -53.81
CA TYR A 5 26.04 -18.59 -54.26
C TYR A 5 26.80 -18.67 -55.61
N LEU A 6 26.97 -17.50 -56.24
CA LEU A 6 28.22 -16.78 -56.68
C LEU A 6 27.84 -15.65 -57.67
N GLY A 7 28.43 -14.45 -57.84
CA GLY A 7 29.56 -13.66 -57.31
C GLY A 7 29.64 -12.34 -58.15
N ILE A 8 29.80 -11.13 -57.57
CA ILE A 8 31.00 -10.23 -57.55
C ILE A 8 31.45 -9.74 -58.97
N ALA A 9 31.56 -8.44 -59.36
CA ALA A 9 32.43 -7.36 -58.82
C ALA A 9 32.19 -5.91 -59.40
N MET A 10 32.40 -4.90 -58.55
CA MET A 10 33.10 -3.58 -58.69
C MET A 10 32.89 -2.52 -59.82
N LEU A 11 32.41 -1.34 -59.38
CA LEU A 11 33.02 0.05 -59.36
C LEU A 11 33.46 0.78 -60.66
N VAL A 12 32.86 1.97 -60.94
CA VAL A 12 33.53 3.26 -61.32
C VAL A 12 32.63 4.47 -60.95
N THR A 13 33.25 5.50 -60.36
CA THR A 13 32.75 6.81 -59.87
C THR A 13 32.53 7.88 -60.96
N VAL A 14 31.53 8.77 -60.80
CA VAL A 14 31.52 10.16 -61.34
C VAL A 14 30.89 11.13 -60.33
N LEU A 15 31.52 12.31 -60.19
CA LEU A 15 31.32 13.39 -59.22
C LEU A 15 30.28 14.43 -59.67
N MET A 16 29.49 14.93 -58.69
CA MET A 16 28.92 16.28 -58.49
C MET A 16 28.60 17.23 -59.67
N SER A 17 27.36 17.76 -59.71
CA SER A 17 27.00 19.06 -59.10
C SER A 17 25.63 19.59 -59.57
N THR A 18 24.73 19.91 -58.63
CA THR A 18 23.78 21.06 -58.69
C THR A 18 23.00 21.17 -57.36
N THR A 19 23.31 22.26 -56.62
CA THR A 19 22.44 23.07 -55.76
C THR A 19 21.49 22.40 -54.76
N ILE A 20 21.94 22.29 -53.50
CA ILE A 20 21.06 22.28 -52.32
C ILE A 20 21.40 23.54 -51.50
N THR A 21 20.77 24.66 -51.82
CA THR A 21 20.84 25.91 -51.06
C THR A 21 19.48 26.24 -50.43
N SER A 22 18.94 25.33 -49.62
CA SER A 22 17.72 25.63 -48.84
C SER A 22 17.61 24.94 -47.48
N CYS A 23 18.66 24.26 -47.00
CA CYS A 23 18.60 23.58 -45.69
C CYS A 23 19.89 23.79 -44.87
N ARG A 24 20.39 25.02 -44.82
CA ARG A 24 21.37 25.42 -43.79
C ARG A 24 20.84 26.51 -42.87
N GLU A 25 20.00 27.42 -43.39
CA GLU A 25 19.56 28.60 -42.63
C GLU A 25 18.59 28.30 -41.47
N GLU A 26 17.78 27.23 -41.54
CA GLU A 26 16.83 26.89 -40.45
C GLU A 26 17.49 26.21 -39.23
N TRP A 27 18.60 25.48 -39.43
CA TRP A 27 19.32 24.81 -38.33
C TRP A 27 20.11 25.82 -37.49
N ASP A 28 20.74 26.79 -38.15
CA ASP A 28 21.46 27.87 -37.46
C ASP A 28 20.49 28.80 -36.70
N ALA A 29 19.28 29.01 -37.23
CA ALA A 29 18.23 29.79 -36.56
C ALA A 29 17.71 29.13 -35.25
N HIS A 30 17.77 27.79 -35.13
CA HIS A 30 17.33 27.09 -33.92
C HIS A 30 18.31 27.26 -32.74
N TYR A 31 19.61 27.42 -33.02
CA TYR A 31 20.66 27.67 -32.01
C TYR A 31 20.95 29.16 -31.79
N ALA A 32 20.41 30.06 -32.61
CA ALA A 32 20.64 31.50 -32.54
C ALA A 32 19.94 32.23 -31.37
N THR A 33 19.32 31.51 -30.42
CA THR A 33 18.69 32.10 -29.23
C THR A 33 19.46 31.86 -27.93
N LEU A 34 20.76 31.53 -28.02
CA LEU A 34 21.68 31.72 -26.90
C LEU A 34 21.86 33.23 -26.67
N PRO A 35 21.90 33.71 -25.41
CA PRO A 35 22.14 35.12 -25.13
C PRO A 35 23.46 35.56 -25.78
N ALA A 36 23.48 36.78 -26.32
CA ALA A 36 24.58 37.35 -27.09
C ALA A 36 25.93 37.41 -26.34
N ASP A 37 25.94 37.14 -25.03
CA ASP A 37 27.11 37.19 -24.15
C ASP A 37 27.36 35.84 -23.45
N LYS A 38 27.68 34.80 -24.23
CA LYS A 38 28.12 33.51 -23.66
C LYS A 38 29.53 33.64 -23.08
N SER A 39 29.72 33.24 -21.82
CA SER A 39 31.05 33.18 -21.20
C SER A 39 31.85 31.95 -21.66
N ASP A 40 33.16 32.12 -21.87
CA ASP A 40 34.10 31.02 -22.13
C ASP A 40 34.47 30.23 -20.85
N LEU A 41 34.09 30.73 -19.68
CA LEU A 41 34.31 30.04 -18.41
C LEU A 41 33.31 28.89 -18.26
N ASN A 42 33.73 27.79 -17.61
CA ASN A 42 32.78 26.78 -17.15
C ASN A 42 31.90 27.36 -16.02
N LEU A 43 30.81 26.67 -15.69
CA LEU A 43 29.80 27.12 -14.73
C LEU A 43 30.40 27.44 -13.36
N TYR A 44 31.35 26.64 -12.87
CA TYR A 44 31.98 26.91 -11.59
C TYR A 44 32.80 28.20 -11.63
N ASP A 45 33.70 28.34 -12.60
CA ASP A 45 34.54 29.53 -12.74
C ASP A 45 33.70 30.79 -13.01
N PHE A 46 32.60 30.64 -13.76
CA PHE A 46 31.65 31.73 -14.04
C PHE A 46 30.81 32.13 -12.82
N ILE A 47 30.45 31.20 -11.95
CA ILE A 47 29.81 31.51 -10.65
C ILE A 47 30.84 32.19 -9.74
N LYS A 48 32.07 31.70 -9.71
CA LYS A 48 33.16 32.24 -8.88
C LYS A 48 33.58 33.66 -9.26
N SER A 49 33.46 34.05 -10.54
CA SER A 49 33.76 35.41 -10.98
C SER A 49 32.70 36.45 -10.56
N GLN A 50 31.53 36.00 -10.08
CA GLN A 50 30.42 36.85 -9.65
C GLN A 50 30.48 37.14 -8.15
N SER A 51 30.81 38.39 -7.79
CA SER A 51 30.94 38.81 -6.39
C SER A 51 29.67 38.59 -5.55
N ASP A 52 28.49 38.69 -6.17
CA ASP A 52 27.16 38.46 -5.59
C ASP A 52 26.84 36.98 -5.32
N LEU A 53 27.70 36.05 -5.76
CA LEU A 53 27.54 34.61 -5.57
C LEU A 53 28.67 33.96 -4.72
N SER A 54 29.57 34.76 -4.16
CA SER A 54 30.74 34.27 -3.40
C SER A 54 30.37 33.32 -2.23
N THR A 55 29.24 33.53 -1.57
CA THR A 55 28.74 32.62 -0.52
C THR A 55 28.35 31.26 -1.10
N PHE A 56 27.68 31.23 -2.26
CA PHE A 56 27.32 29.99 -2.94
C PHE A 56 28.56 29.28 -3.51
N THR A 57 29.56 30.02 -4.01
CA THR A 57 30.87 29.47 -4.41
C THR A 57 31.52 28.71 -3.27
N LYS A 58 31.55 29.28 -2.05
CA LYS A 58 32.11 28.60 -0.88
C LYS A 58 31.35 27.30 -0.54
N MET A 59 30.04 27.26 -0.74
CA MET A 59 29.24 26.05 -0.53
C MET A 59 29.54 24.98 -1.59
N LEU A 60 29.77 25.36 -2.85
CA LEU A 60 30.22 24.46 -3.91
C LEU A 60 31.56 23.81 -3.53
N GLU A 61 32.53 24.62 -3.11
CA GLU A 61 33.86 24.15 -2.66
C GLU A 61 33.75 23.25 -1.41
N THR A 62 32.93 23.63 -0.42
CA THR A 62 32.73 22.86 0.83
C THR A 62 32.05 21.51 0.58
N SER A 63 31.13 21.44 -0.40
CA SER A 63 30.41 20.21 -0.76
C SER A 63 31.12 19.37 -1.83
N GLY A 64 32.19 19.89 -2.44
CA GLY A 64 32.93 19.25 -3.54
C GLY A 64 32.25 19.30 -4.91
N TYR A 65 31.19 20.10 -5.06
CA TYR A 65 30.43 20.23 -6.31
C TYR A 65 31.03 21.22 -7.30
N ASP A 66 32.01 22.02 -6.86
CA ASP A 66 32.93 22.74 -7.75
C ASP A 66 33.51 21.78 -8.80
N SER A 67 34.04 20.63 -8.37
CA SER A 67 34.61 19.62 -9.26
C SER A 67 33.60 18.99 -10.23
N ILE A 68 32.30 19.01 -9.88
CA ILE A 68 31.22 18.51 -10.75
C ILE A 68 30.89 19.56 -11.82
N LEU A 69 30.77 20.82 -11.43
CA LEU A 69 30.44 21.93 -12.32
C LEU A 69 31.59 22.34 -13.24
N SER A 70 32.84 21.96 -12.95
CA SER A 70 33.99 22.15 -13.85
C SER A 70 34.11 21.09 -14.96
N LYS A 71 33.32 20.01 -14.90
CA LYS A 71 33.35 18.94 -15.93
C LYS A 71 32.68 19.40 -17.22
N PRO A 72 33.02 18.82 -18.40
CA PRO A 72 32.41 19.18 -19.68
C PRO A 72 30.93 18.76 -19.83
N GLN A 73 30.30 18.27 -18.76
CA GLN A 73 28.88 17.92 -18.75
C GLN A 73 28.02 19.20 -18.65
N THR A 74 26.89 19.21 -19.36
CA THR A 74 25.96 20.33 -19.34
C THR A 74 25.08 20.34 -18.09
N PHE A 75 25.05 21.47 -17.37
CA PHE A 75 24.20 21.68 -16.20
C PHE A 75 23.37 22.97 -16.31
N THR A 76 22.35 23.08 -15.46
CA THR A 76 21.72 24.35 -15.12
C THR A 76 21.80 24.58 -13.62
N VAL A 77 22.14 25.80 -13.22
CA VAL A 77 22.31 26.19 -11.81
C VAL A 77 21.37 27.35 -11.50
N TRP A 78 20.59 27.24 -10.43
CA TRP A 78 19.86 28.36 -9.83
C TRP A 78 20.64 28.83 -8.60
N ALA A 79 21.64 29.69 -8.78
CA ALA A 79 22.50 30.12 -7.69
C ALA A 79 21.79 31.17 -6.81
N PRO A 80 21.63 30.92 -5.50
CA PRO A 80 21.19 31.96 -4.57
C PRO A 80 22.24 33.06 -4.44
N SER A 81 21.80 34.32 -4.38
CA SER A 81 22.70 35.44 -4.07
C SER A 81 23.25 35.36 -2.64
N ASN A 82 24.30 36.13 -2.34
CA ASN A 82 24.83 36.23 -0.98
C ASN A 82 23.73 36.65 0.03
N ASP A 83 22.87 37.60 -0.36
CA ASP A 83 21.74 38.05 0.47
C ASP A 83 20.73 36.92 0.72
N ALA A 84 20.47 36.10 -0.30
CA ALA A 84 19.58 34.94 -0.22
C ALA A 84 20.07 33.87 0.78
N LEU A 85 21.37 33.84 1.06
CA LEU A 85 22.02 32.89 1.96
C LEU A 85 22.40 33.52 3.32
N SER A 86 22.02 34.78 3.54
CA SER A 86 22.32 35.49 4.78
C SER A 86 21.74 34.75 6.00
N GLY A 87 22.55 34.63 7.06
CA GLY A 87 22.17 33.94 8.30
C GLY A 87 22.31 32.42 8.31
N LEU A 88 22.71 31.79 7.19
CA LEU A 88 23.00 30.35 7.16
C LEU A 88 24.44 30.04 7.59
N ASN A 89 24.63 28.92 8.30
CA ASN A 89 25.97 28.40 8.58
C ASN A 89 26.50 27.63 7.35
N THR A 90 27.00 28.36 6.35
CA THR A 90 27.49 27.76 5.10
C THR A 90 28.78 26.94 5.25
N SER A 91 29.36 26.90 6.46
CA SER A 91 30.49 26.03 6.79
C SER A 91 30.06 24.62 7.21
N ASP A 92 28.75 24.39 7.45
CA ASP A 92 28.21 23.06 7.67
C ASP A 92 28.18 22.28 6.34
N PRO A 93 28.99 21.20 6.18
CA PRO A 93 29.05 20.46 4.93
C PRO A 93 27.73 19.79 4.54
N LEU A 94 26.91 19.39 5.52
CA LEU A 94 25.62 18.75 5.25
C LEU A 94 24.63 19.77 4.69
N LEU A 95 24.52 20.94 5.34
CA LEU A 95 23.68 22.04 4.84
C LEU A 95 24.14 22.52 3.46
N ALA A 96 25.45 22.68 3.28
CA ALA A 96 26.03 23.07 1.99
C ALA A 96 25.66 22.07 0.89
N MET A 97 25.85 20.78 1.15
CA MET A 97 25.49 19.68 0.25
C MET A 97 23.99 19.67 -0.09
N GLU A 98 23.12 19.78 0.92
CA GLU A 98 21.66 19.80 0.74
C GLU A 98 21.21 20.95 -0.15
N ILE A 99 21.69 22.17 0.12
CA ILE A 99 21.37 23.36 -0.67
C ILE A 99 21.92 23.23 -2.08
N VAL A 100 23.21 22.93 -2.24
CA VAL A 100 23.87 22.85 -3.56
C VAL A 100 23.18 21.84 -4.47
N LYS A 101 22.93 20.62 -3.98
CA LYS A 101 22.27 19.59 -4.79
C LYS A 101 20.81 19.93 -5.14
N ASN A 102 20.16 20.77 -4.35
CA ASN A 102 18.80 21.23 -4.59
C ASN A 102 18.73 22.36 -5.63
N HIS A 103 19.86 22.92 -6.06
CA HIS A 103 19.95 24.05 -7.00
C HIS A 103 20.69 23.72 -8.30
N ILE A 104 21.15 22.47 -8.47
CA ILE A 104 21.82 22.01 -9.68
C ILE A 104 21.01 20.88 -10.33
N THR A 105 20.83 20.97 -11.64
CA THR A 105 20.26 19.91 -12.48
C THR A 105 21.21 19.60 -13.64
N ARG A 106 21.07 18.39 -14.21
CA ARG A 106 21.67 18.07 -15.51
C ARG A 106 20.87 18.70 -16.64
N PHE A 107 21.52 18.92 -17.79
CA PHE A 107 20.98 19.52 -19.01
C PHE A 107 20.74 21.03 -18.91
N SER A 108 20.55 21.67 -20.07
CA SER A 108 20.29 23.09 -20.23
C SER A 108 18.79 23.39 -20.12
N TYR A 109 18.43 24.29 -19.21
CA TYR A 109 17.08 24.80 -19.06
C TYR A 109 17.09 26.33 -19.08
N THR A 110 16.71 26.89 -20.22
CA THR A 110 16.53 28.33 -20.41
C THR A 110 15.11 28.75 -20.04
N THR A 111 14.83 30.05 -19.92
CA THR A 111 13.46 30.55 -19.76
C THR A 111 12.63 30.48 -21.04
N SER A 112 13.27 30.23 -22.19
CA SER A 112 12.61 30.19 -23.50
C SER A 112 11.56 29.08 -23.55
N GLY A 113 10.33 29.44 -23.91
CA GLY A 113 9.22 28.49 -24.03
C GLY A 113 8.71 27.91 -22.71
N ILE A 114 9.20 28.36 -21.55
CA ILE A 114 8.73 27.85 -20.25
C ILE A 114 7.41 28.52 -19.85
N ALA A 115 6.36 27.71 -19.80
CA ALA A 115 5.18 27.99 -18.99
C ALA A 115 5.34 27.38 -17.59
N ARG A 116 5.53 26.06 -17.52
CA ARG A 116 5.84 25.31 -16.29
C ARG A 116 6.55 24.00 -16.65
N SER A 117 7.67 23.73 -15.98
CA SER A 117 8.43 22.48 -16.10
C SER A 117 8.78 21.93 -14.71
N THR A 118 8.94 20.62 -14.59
CA THR A 118 9.41 19.98 -13.35
C THR A 118 10.80 19.40 -13.55
N MET A 119 11.73 19.89 -12.75
CA MET A 119 13.15 19.62 -12.83
C MET A 119 13.55 18.51 -11.87
N LEU A 120 14.31 17.51 -12.34
CA LEU A 120 14.94 16.53 -11.47
C LEU A 120 16.33 17.03 -11.05
N MET A 121 16.43 17.46 -9.79
CA MET A 121 17.66 18.02 -9.24
C MET A 121 18.69 16.92 -8.92
N LEU A 122 19.95 17.29 -8.63
CA LEU A 122 21.00 16.32 -8.28
C LEU A 122 20.79 15.60 -6.94
N ASN A 123 19.91 16.09 -6.07
CA ASN A 123 19.41 15.37 -4.89
C ASN A 123 18.18 14.49 -5.19
N SER A 124 17.84 14.30 -6.46
CA SER A 124 16.65 13.57 -6.93
C SER A 124 15.31 14.22 -6.57
N LYS A 125 15.29 15.42 -5.96
CA LYS A 125 14.05 16.16 -5.73
C LYS A 125 13.50 16.71 -7.03
N ARG A 126 12.17 16.81 -7.09
CA ARG A 126 11.43 17.39 -8.21
C ARG A 126 11.03 18.81 -7.88
N ILE A 127 11.53 19.78 -8.64
CA ILE A 127 11.30 21.21 -8.38
C ILE A 127 10.63 21.88 -9.57
N PRO A 128 9.55 22.66 -9.37
CA PRO A 128 8.95 23.42 -10.45
C PRO A 128 9.82 24.61 -10.87
N PHE A 129 9.97 24.78 -12.18
CA PHE A 129 10.49 25.98 -12.82
C PHE A 129 9.38 26.53 -13.73
N GLU A 130 8.90 27.74 -13.44
CA GLU A 130 7.70 28.27 -14.07
C GLU A 130 7.76 29.77 -14.36
N LYS A 131 6.90 30.22 -15.26
CA LYS A 131 6.66 31.62 -15.56
C LYS A 131 5.35 32.05 -14.91
N LEU A 132 5.42 33.06 -14.05
CA LEU A 132 4.25 33.75 -13.50
C LEU A 132 4.12 35.14 -14.15
N ALA A 133 3.10 35.90 -13.75
CA ALA A 133 2.78 37.19 -14.36
C ALA A 133 3.93 38.21 -14.28
N ASP A 134 4.74 38.16 -13.23
CA ASP A 134 5.77 39.16 -12.90
C ASP A 134 7.21 38.63 -13.00
N GLY A 135 7.42 37.44 -13.58
CA GLY A 135 8.74 36.88 -13.82
C GLY A 135 8.80 35.36 -13.82
N TYR A 136 10.02 34.84 -13.73
CA TYR A 136 10.29 33.41 -13.64
C TYR A 136 10.57 33.00 -12.21
N TYR A 137 10.18 31.77 -11.86
CA TYR A 137 10.21 31.26 -10.50
C TYR A 137 10.81 29.86 -10.46
N PHE A 138 11.70 29.65 -9.50
CA PHE A 138 12.26 28.35 -9.15
C PHE A 138 11.80 27.96 -7.75
N ASN A 139 11.00 26.91 -7.63
CA ASN A 139 10.43 26.46 -6.35
C ASN A 139 9.73 27.59 -5.55
N GLU A 140 8.86 28.37 -6.19
CA GLU A 140 8.20 29.55 -5.59
C GLU A 140 9.13 30.74 -5.30
N LYS A 141 10.44 30.65 -5.62
CA LYS A 141 11.41 31.74 -5.45
C LYS A 141 11.64 32.49 -6.76
N LYS A 142 11.51 33.81 -6.72
CA LYS A 142 11.67 34.66 -7.91
C LYS A 142 13.11 34.66 -8.39
N ILE A 143 13.30 34.48 -9.69
CA ILE A 143 14.62 34.57 -10.35
C ILE A 143 14.92 36.04 -10.63
N ILE A 144 16.12 36.49 -10.22
CA ILE A 144 16.62 37.86 -10.40
C ILE A 144 17.31 38.03 -11.76
N LYS A 145 18.19 37.08 -12.12
CA LYS A 145 18.89 37.08 -13.41
C LYS A 145 18.66 35.74 -14.10
N THR A 146 18.26 35.76 -15.36
CA THR A 146 17.92 34.56 -16.12
C THR A 146 18.91 34.32 -17.25
N ASP A 147 19.06 33.06 -17.63
CA ASP A 147 19.71 32.63 -18.88
C ASP A 147 21.17 33.10 -19.04
N LEU A 148 21.95 33.18 -17.96
CA LEU A 148 23.37 33.53 -18.07
C LEU A 148 24.14 32.32 -18.62
N ALA A 149 24.60 32.41 -19.87
CA ALA A 149 25.25 31.30 -20.56
C ALA A 149 26.74 31.16 -20.20
N ALA A 150 27.14 29.96 -19.79
CA ALA A 150 28.53 29.55 -19.54
C ALA A 150 28.96 28.48 -20.56
N ALA A 151 30.25 28.13 -20.58
CA ALA A 151 30.80 27.18 -21.55
C ALA A 151 30.14 25.79 -21.50
N ASN A 152 29.76 25.33 -20.31
CA ASN A 152 29.14 24.03 -20.06
C ASN A 152 27.75 24.13 -19.40
N GLY A 153 26.99 25.21 -19.60
CA GLY A 153 25.61 25.25 -19.12
C GLY A 153 25.03 26.64 -18.91
N ILE A 154 23.99 26.72 -18.09
CA ILE A 154 23.22 27.94 -17.83
C ILE A 154 23.20 28.24 -16.33
N LEU A 155 23.34 29.51 -16.00
CA LEU A 155 23.19 30.05 -14.66
C LEU A 155 21.98 30.97 -14.60
N HIS A 156 21.13 30.74 -13.60
CA HIS A 156 20.09 31.66 -13.14
C HIS A 156 20.47 32.12 -11.73
N VAL A 157 20.22 33.38 -11.39
CA VAL A 157 20.45 33.92 -10.03
C VAL A 157 19.13 34.15 -9.33
N ILE A 158 18.97 33.66 -8.09
CA ILE A 158 17.74 33.76 -7.31
C ILE A 158 17.93 34.57 -6.03
N GLY A 159 16.89 35.29 -5.63
CA GLY A 159 16.93 36.19 -4.45
C GLY A 159 16.65 35.52 -3.12
N GLU A 160 16.23 34.26 -3.16
CA GLU A 160 15.98 33.41 -2.01
C GLU A 160 16.40 32.00 -2.35
N TYR A 161 17.00 31.27 -1.42
CA TYR A 161 17.33 29.86 -1.65
C TYR A 161 16.08 28.97 -1.55
N ALA A 162 16.06 27.90 -2.35
CA ALA A 162 15.08 26.83 -2.24
C ALA A 162 15.51 25.83 -1.16
N PRO A 163 14.80 25.74 -0.01
CA PRO A 163 15.18 24.83 1.06
C PRO A 163 14.96 23.38 0.64
N TYR A 164 15.81 22.50 1.15
CA TYR A 164 15.64 21.06 1.00
C TYR A 164 14.39 20.60 1.77
N LYS A 165 13.42 20.05 1.04
CA LYS A 165 12.21 19.43 1.62
C LYS A 165 12.43 17.92 1.64
N LYS A 166 12.36 17.33 2.83
CA LYS A 166 12.43 15.87 2.99
C LYS A 166 11.22 15.21 2.34
N ASN A 167 11.40 14.02 1.78
CA ASN A 167 10.27 13.13 1.51
C ASN A 167 9.81 12.46 2.80
N ILE A 168 8.65 11.81 2.76
CA ILE A 168 8.06 11.18 3.94
C ILE A 168 9.02 10.12 4.52
N TRP A 169 9.71 9.33 3.70
CA TRP A 169 10.66 8.32 4.18
C TRP A 169 11.86 8.94 4.93
N GLU A 170 12.50 9.96 4.36
CA GLU A 170 13.57 10.72 5.01
C GLU A 170 13.09 11.37 6.31
N TYR A 171 11.86 11.91 6.31
CA TYR A 171 11.27 12.51 7.50
C TYR A 171 11.08 11.50 8.63
N ILE A 172 10.50 10.32 8.36
CA ILE A 172 10.35 9.27 9.38
C ILE A 172 11.73 8.87 9.94
N ASN A 173 12.77 8.85 9.11
CA ASN A 173 14.11 8.45 9.52
C ASN A 173 14.88 9.50 10.33
N THR A 174 14.45 10.77 10.30
CA THR A 174 15.20 11.89 10.90
C THR A 174 14.41 12.67 11.95
N ALA A 175 13.08 12.59 11.95
CA ALA A 175 12.23 13.28 12.91
C ALA A 175 12.37 12.69 14.32
N LYS A 176 12.45 13.59 15.32
CA LYS A 176 12.42 13.21 16.74
C LYS A 176 11.03 12.72 17.12
N GLY A 177 10.95 11.73 18.01
CA GLY A 177 9.69 11.21 18.55
C GLY A 177 9.01 10.14 17.70
N LEU A 178 9.56 9.81 16.51
CA LEU A 178 9.08 8.72 15.65
C LEU A 178 9.94 7.44 15.79
N ASP A 179 10.75 7.33 16.85
CA ASP A 179 11.78 6.28 16.98
C ASP A 179 11.20 4.86 16.90
N SER A 180 10.03 4.63 17.51
CA SER A 180 9.36 3.32 17.50
C SER A 180 8.88 2.93 16.09
N LEU A 181 8.24 3.86 15.39
CA LEU A 181 7.82 3.69 13.99
C LEU A 181 9.05 3.46 13.10
N LYS A 182 10.03 4.35 13.19
CA LYS A 182 11.30 4.29 12.45
C LYS A 182 11.99 2.94 12.64
N MET A 183 12.17 2.51 13.89
CA MET A 183 12.85 1.26 14.22
C MET A 183 12.12 0.07 13.59
N TYR A 184 10.78 0.03 13.69
CA TYR A 184 10.02 -1.07 13.11
C TYR A 184 10.07 -1.07 11.58
N ILE A 185 9.77 0.04 10.91
CA ILE A 185 9.73 0.04 9.44
C ILE A 185 11.10 -0.28 8.84
N ASN A 186 12.20 0.18 9.45
CA ASN A 186 13.55 -0.17 9.01
C ASN A 186 13.91 -1.63 9.29
N SER A 187 13.38 -2.23 10.37
CA SER A 187 13.56 -3.67 10.64
C SER A 187 12.98 -4.57 9.53
N LEU A 188 12.05 -4.04 8.72
CA LEU A 188 11.45 -4.76 7.59
C LEU A 188 12.29 -4.71 6.32
N THR A 189 13.35 -3.89 6.29
CA THR A 189 14.25 -3.77 5.14
C THR A 189 15.08 -5.05 4.96
N ARG A 190 15.10 -5.58 3.74
CA ARG A 190 15.79 -6.81 3.39
C ARG A 190 16.67 -6.60 2.16
N ARG A 191 17.74 -7.38 2.07
CA ARG A 191 18.56 -7.50 0.86
C ARG A 191 18.14 -8.77 0.14
N GLU A 192 17.59 -8.62 -1.06
CA GLU A 192 17.01 -9.70 -1.85
C GLU A 192 17.76 -9.84 -3.17
N PHE A 193 17.91 -11.08 -3.64
CA PHE A 193 18.50 -11.35 -4.94
C PHE A 193 17.56 -10.85 -6.03
N ASP A 194 18.09 -10.01 -6.93
CA ASP A 194 17.33 -9.49 -8.05
C ASP A 194 17.53 -10.41 -9.26
N MET A 195 16.60 -11.34 -9.46
CA MET A 195 16.68 -12.31 -10.55
C MET A 195 16.68 -11.63 -11.92
N ASP A 196 15.88 -10.59 -12.11
CA ASP A 196 15.77 -9.94 -13.42
C ASP A 196 17.04 -9.16 -13.77
N ALA A 197 17.64 -8.47 -12.79
CA ALA A 197 18.88 -7.73 -13.01
C ALA A 197 20.11 -8.65 -13.12
N SER A 198 20.07 -9.81 -12.44
CA SER A 198 21.18 -10.78 -12.42
C SER A 198 21.30 -11.59 -13.71
N TYR A 199 20.25 -11.61 -14.53
CA TYR A 199 20.19 -12.37 -15.79
C TYR A 199 20.00 -11.42 -16.97
N LYS A 200 20.67 -11.71 -18.08
CA LYS A 200 20.44 -11.01 -19.35
C LYS A 200 20.26 -12.03 -20.47
N ASP A 201 19.14 -11.94 -21.18
CA ASP A 201 18.76 -12.88 -22.25
C ASP A 201 18.75 -14.36 -21.77
N GLY A 202 18.28 -14.60 -20.54
CA GLY A 202 18.24 -15.93 -19.94
C GLY A 202 19.59 -16.46 -19.41
N VAL A 203 20.68 -15.70 -19.55
CA VAL A 203 22.01 -16.07 -19.09
C VAL A 203 22.35 -15.32 -17.81
N PHE A 204 22.70 -16.04 -16.74
CA PHE A 204 23.21 -15.45 -15.50
C PHE A 204 24.49 -14.66 -15.80
N LYS A 205 24.52 -13.38 -15.40
CA LYS A 205 25.67 -12.48 -15.60
C LYS A 205 26.41 -12.22 -14.30
N ASP A 206 25.70 -11.79 -13.28
CA ASP A 206 26.27 -11.46 -11.97
C ASP A 206 25.18 -11.53 -10.89
N SER A 207 25.58 -11.61 -9.62
CA SER A 207 24.66 -11.56 -8.50
C SER A 207 24.31 -10.12 -8.13
N ILE A 208 23.24 -9.60 -8.73
CA ILE A 208 22.70 -8.30 -8.38
C ILE A 208 21.69 -8.47 -7.25
N PHE A 209 21.82 -7.63 -6.22
CA PHE A 209 20.90 -7.60 -5.09
C PHE A 209 20.21 -6.25 -5.02
N LYS A 210 18.92 -6.26 -4.68
CA LYS A 210 18.16 -5.05 -4.37
C LYS A 210 17.84 -5.00 -2.88
N THR A 211 17.72 -3.77 -2.37
CA THR A 211 17.19 -3.53 -1.04
C THR A 211 15.69 -3.32 -1.17
N THR A 212 14.89 -4.09 -0.43
CA THR A 212 13.44 -4.01 -0.46
C THR A 212 12.89 -3.71 0.94
N ASN A 213 11.77 -3.01 0.99
CA ASN A 213 11.02 -2.79 2.21
C ASN A 213 9.52 -2.94 1.89
N PRO A 214 8.79 -3.83 2.58
CA PRO A 214 7.36 -4.06 2.29
C PRO A 214 6.50 -2.82 2.52
N VAL A 215 6.93 -1.86 3.35
CA VAL A 215 6.25 -0.55 3.45
C VAL A 215 6.35 0.18 2.13
N LEU A 216 7.56 0.28 1.57
CA LEU A 216 7.86 1.00 0.32
C LEU A 216 7.26 0.32 -0.92
N THR A 217 7.17 -1.01 -0.92
CA THR A 217 6.69 -1.78 -2.08
C THR A 217 5.21 -2.11 -2.04
N ARG A 218 4.60 -2.28 -0.86
CA ARG A 218 3.20 -2.72 -0.73
C ARG A 218 2.26 -1.65 -0.19
N LEU A 219 2.73 -0.78 0.70
CA LEU A 219 1.87 0.23 1.33
C LEU A 219 1.99 1.57 0.60
N ALA A 220 3.19 2.14 0.54
CA ALA A 220 3.41 3.46 -0.04
C ALA A 220 4.88 3.65 -0.41
N SER A 221 5.16 4.14 -1.62
CA SER A 221 6.51 4.46 -2.08
C SER A 221 6.96 5.82 -1.51
N LEU A 222 7.17 5.85 -0.19
CA LEU A 222 7.43 7.06 0.59
C LEU A 222 8.79 7.71 0.30
N ASP A 223 9.69 6.96 -0.33
CA ASP A 223 11.02 7.38 -0.79
C ASP A 223 11.01 7.93 -2.22
N ALA A 224 9.92 7.71 -2.97
CA ALA A 224 9.79 8.13 -4.36
C ALA A 224 9.14 9.52 -4.48
N GLU A 225 9.75 10.41 -5.27
CA GLU A 225 9.27 11.78 -5.49
C GLU A 225 8.14 11.88 -6.53
N ASP A 226 7.90 10.82 -7.30
CA ASP A 226 6.81 10.74 -8.28
C ASP A 226 5.49 10.28 -7.65
N SER A 227 5.50 9.91 -6.38
CA SER A 227 4.38 9.32 -5.68
C SER A 227 3.92 10.22 -4.54
N LEU A 228 2.68 10.71 -4.61
CA LEU A 228 2.14 11.63 -3.62
C LEU A 228 1.34 10.93 -2.53
N TYR A 229 1.65 11.26 -1.28
CA TYR A 229 1.03 10.67 -0.11
C TYR A 229 0.64 11.66 0.98
N THR A 230 -0.29 11.23 1.82
CA THR A 230 -0.51 11.77 3.16
C THR A 230 -0.24 10.66 4.16
N ALA A 231 0.65 10.90 5.12
CA ALA A 231 1.08 9.90 6.10
C ALA A 231 0.64 10.30 7.52
N LEU A 232 0.02 9.37 8.21
CA LEU A 232 -0.31 9.46 9.63
C LEU A 232 0.81 8.78 10.43
N LEU A 233 1.61 9.57 11.14
CA LEU A 233 2.84 9.11 11.78
C LEU A 233 2.65 9.10 13.31
N PRO A 234 2.36 7.94 13.93
CA PRO A 234 2.29 7.87 15.38
C PRO A 234 3.64 8.16 16.01
N ASP A 235 3.66 9.09 16.95
CA ASP A 235 4.79 9.29 17.84
C ASP A 235 4.96 8.10 18.79
N ASN A 236 6.04 8.11 19.58
CA ASN A 236 6.34 7.03 20.52
C ASN A 236 5.20 6.77 21.53
N GLN A 237 4.45 7.79 21.94
CA GLN A 237 3.33 7.64 22.86
C GLN A 237 2.14 6.97 22.16
N ALA A 238 1.72 7.51 21.02
CA ALA A 238 0.64 6.95 20.21
C ALA A 238 0.95 5.50 19.80
N TRP A 239 2.21 5.22 19.46
CA TRP A 239 2.70 3.89 19.13
C TRP A 239 2.49 2.91 20.30
N THR A 240 2.93 3.27 21.51
CA THR A 240 2.76 2.41 22.70
C THR A 240 1.28 2.19 23.02
N MET A 241 0.44 3.24 22.96
CA MET A 241 -1.00 3.13 23.17
C MET A 241 -1.63 2.14 22.19
N ALA A 242 -1.32 2.30 20.91
CA ALA A 242 -1.83 1.47 19.83
C ALA A 242 -1.36 0.02 19.96
N TYR A 243 -0.07 -0.18 20.25
CA TYR A 243 0.50 -1.50 20.46
C TYR A 243 -0.23 -2.24 21.59
N ASN A 244 -0.40 -1.60 22.75
CA ASN A 244 -1.08 -2.21 23.90
C ASN A 244 -2.55 -2.52 23.60
N LYS A 245 -3.23 -1.68 22.80
CA LYS A 245 -4.61 -1.92 22.37
C LYS A 245 -4.73 -3.10 21.41
N ILE A 246 -3.80 -3.25 20.47
CA ILE A 246 -3.86 -4.24 19.38
C ILE A 246 -3.29 -5.59 19.80
N PHE A 247 -2.24 -5.60 20.62
CA PHE A 247 -1.49 -6.80 21.00
C PHE A 247 -2.37 -7.97 21.52
N PRO A 248 -3.40 -7.75 22.37
CA PRO A 248 -4.24 -8.84 22.88
C PRO A 248 -5.03 -9.59 21.80
N PHE A 249 -5.33 -8.95 20.67
CA PHE A 249 -6.11 -9.56 19.58
C PHE A 249 -5.34 -10.65 18.82
N PHE A 250 -4.01 -10.67 18.92
CA PHE A 250 -3.16 -11.57 18.13
C PHE A 250 -2.52 -12.68 18.95
N ASN A 251 -3.10 -13.05 20.10
CA ASN A 251 -2.58 -14.17 20.89
C ASN A 251 -2.50 -15.45 20.03
N THR A 252 -1.35 -16.12 20.00
CA THR A 252 -1.14 -17.35 19.21
C THR A 252 -0.57 -18.45 20.09
N THR A 253 -0.83 -19.71 19.72
CA THR A 253 -0.24 -20.85 20.44
C THR A 253 1.27 -20.91 20.19
N SER A 254 2.01 -21.63 21.04
CA SER A 254 3.46 -21.85 20.83
C SER A 254 3.76 -22.53 19.49
N THR A 255 2.88 -23.44 19.03
CA THR A 255 3.00 -24.11 17.73
C THR A 255 2.78 -23.16 16.55
N ASP A 256 2.01 -22.09 16.74
CA ASP A 256 1.75 -21.05 15.75
C ASP A 256 2.69 -19.85 15.90
N GLY A 257 3.87 -20.07 16.50
CA GLY A 257 4.93 -19.06 16.66
C GLY A 257 4.83 -18.19 17.91
N GLY A 258 3.82 -18.38 18.76
CA GLY A 258 3.67 -17.76 20.07
C GLY A 258 3.85 -16.24 20.06
N VAL A 259 4.45 -15.70 21.13
CA VAL A 259 4.62 -14.25 21.32
C VAL A 259 5.34 -13.57 20.16
N ARG A 260 6.27 -14.25 19.46
CA ARG A 260 6.96 -13.68 18.29
C ARG A 260 5.98 -13.40 17.15
N GLN A 261 5.07 -14.34 16.88
CA GLN A 261 4.08 -14.18 15.83
C GLN A 261 3.01 -13.15 16.22
N GLN A 262 2.58 -13.15 17.48
CA GLN A 262 1.70 -12.12 18.03
C GLN A 262 2.29 -10.71 17.82
N ARG A 263 3.57 -10.51 18.18
CA ARG A 263 4.30 -9.26 17.94
C ARG A 263 4.33 -8.88 16.46
N THR A 264 4.66 -9.84 15.60
CA THR A 264 4.74 -9.61 14.15
C THR A 264 3.41 -9.10 13.58
N SER A 265 2.31 -9.75 13.94
CA SER A 265 0.96 -9.42 13.47
C SER A 265 0.47 -8.08 14.01
N THR A 266 0.76 -7.81 15.30
CA THR A 266 0.47 -6.53 15.95
C THR A 266 1.20 -5.38 15.27
N MET A 267 2.50 -5.51 15.04
CA MET A 267 3.32 -4.45 14.48
C MET A 267 2.96 -4.15 13.01
N TRP A 268 2.61 -5.17 12.22
CA TRP A 268 2.13 -4.94 10.86
C TRP A 268 0.77 -4.22 10.86
N THR A 269 -0.12 -4.59 11.77
CA THR A 269 -1.43 -3.96 11.95
C THR A 269 -1.31 -2.47 12.33
N LEU A 270 -0.28 -2.10 13.10
CA LEU A 270 0.00 -0.71 13.46
C LEU A 270 0.31 0.19 12.25
N ILE A 271 0.88 -0.37 11.18
CA ILE A 271 1.38 0.45 10.07
C ILE A 271 0.54 0.36 8.78
N LYS A 272 -0.24 -0.71 8.62
CA LYS A 272 -0.89 -1.02 7.34
C LYS A 272 -1.86 0.08 6.85
N ASP A 273 -2.50 0.80 7.77
CA ASP A 273 -3.53 1.81 7.45
C ASP A 273 -3.04 3.26 7.67
N LEU A 274 -1.72 3.50 7.73
CA LEU A 274 -1.16 4.83 8.03
C LEU A 274 -0.97 5.74 6.82
N PHE A 275 -1.12 5.22 5.60
CA PHE A 275 -0.79 5.95 4.38
C PHE A 275 -2.01 6.10 3.48
N PHE A 276 -2.15 7.29 2.90
CA PHE A 276 -3.25 7.68 2.02
C PHE A 276 -2.66 8.28 0.73
N ARG A 277 -3.28 7.99 -0.43
CA ARG A 277 -2.84 8.57 -1.71
C ARG A 277 -3.18 10.08 -1.75
N ASN A 278 -2.34 10.85 -2.43
CA ASN A 278 -2.45 12.30 -2.63
C ASN A 278 -2.24 13.16 -1.36
N LYS A 279 -2.19 14.48 -1.56
CA LYS A 279 -2.04 15.48 -0.49
C LYS A 279 -3.42 15.85 0.08
N ILE A 280 -3.69 15.43 1.30
CA ILE A 280 -4.97 15.63 1.98
C ILE A 280 -4.77 16.68 3.07
N LYS A 281 -5.06 17.94 2.71
CA LYS A 281 -4.96 19.09 3.65
C LYS A 281 -6.18 19.22 4.55
N VAL A 282 -7.34 18.84 4.04
CA VAL A 282 -8.63 19.00 4.73
C VAL A 282 -9.36 17.65 4.67
N PRO A 283 -9.16 16.77 5.65
CA PRO A 283 -9.70 15.39 5.63
C PRO A 283 -11.21 15.33 5.42
N SER A 284 -11.99 16.25 5.99
CA SER A 284 -13.44 16.37 5.80
C SER A 284 -13.93 16.40 4.35
N THR A 285 -13.08 16.83 3.41
CA THR A 285 -13.41 16.91 1.97
C THR A 285 -13.35 15.56 1.25
N VAL A 286 -12.82 14.51 1.90
CA VAL A 286 -12.64 13.17 1.32
C VAL A 286 -13.38 12.16 2.20
N ASN A 287 -14.56 11.71 1.77
CA ASN A 287 -15.39 10.78 2.53
C ASN A 287 -16.00 9.70 1.62
N PRO A 288 -15.66 8.41 1.80
CA PRO A 288 -14.67 7.90 2.77
C PRO A 288 -13.24 8.26 2.38
N LEU A 289 -12.39 8.43 3.39
CA LEU A 289 -10.95 8.42 3.21
C LEU A 289 -10.44 6.99 3.19
N GLU A 290 -9.77 6.58 2.13
CA GLU A 290 -9.29 5.21 1.93
C GLU A 290 -7.77 5.13 2.07
N SER A 291 -7.29 4.26 2.97
CA SER A 291 -5.86 3.96 3.11
C SER A 291 -5.35 3.16 1.92
N THR A 292 -4.03 3.08 1.76
CA THR A 292 -3.42 2.27 0.69
C THR A 292 -3.60 0.76 0.85
N SER A 293 -4.07 0.33 2.02
CA SER A 293 -4.53 -1.03 2.35
C SER A 293 -6.04 -1.23 2.17
N GLU A 294 -6.73 -0.28 1.53
CA GLU A 294 -8.17 -0.31 1.20
C GLU A 294 -9.10 -0.26 2.43
N THR A 295 -8.59 0.22 3.58
CA THR A 295 -9.43 0.50 4.74
C THR A 295 -10.12 1.86 4.56
N LYS A 296 -11.45 1.87 4.66
CA LYS A 296 -12.29 3.07 4.48
C LYS A 296 -12.66 3.69 5.82
N PHE A 297 -12.30 4.96 5.99
CA PHE A 297 -12.60 5.78 7.16
C PHE A 297 -13.65 6.84 6.80
N TYR A 298 -14.82 6.75 7.42
CA TYR A 298 -15.88 7.73 7.22
C TYR A 298 -15.73 8.89 8.19
N ASN A 299 -15.97 10.12 7.72
CA ASN A 299 -15.81 11.36 8.50
C ASN A 299 -14.41 11.48 9.14
N PRO A 300 -13.33 11.47 8.34
CA PRO A 300 -11.98 11.11 8.79
C PRO A 300 -11.26 12.16 9.66
N ASP A 301 -11.85 13.32 9.95
CA ASP A 301 -11.18 14.40 10.71
C ASP A 301 -10.64 13.92 12.07
N TYR A 302 -11.33 12.98 12.71
CA TYR A 302 -10.91 12.42 13.99
C TYR A 302 -9.54 11.73 13.92
N LEU A 303 -9.14 11.19 12.75
CA LEU A 303 -7.83 10.55 12.57
C LEU A 303 -6.67 11.53 12.72
N PHE A 304 -6.90 12.81 12.37
CA PHE A 304 -5.89 13.86 12.33
C PHE A 304 -6.02 14.84 13.52
N SER A 305 -6.93 14.57 14.45
CA SER A 305 -7.21 15.43 15.60
C SER A 305 -5.96 15.73 16.42
N GLY A 306 -5.71 17.02 16.70
CA GLY A 306 -4.55 17.49 17.46
C GLY A 306 -3.22 17.48 16.70
N SER A 307 -3.21 17.17 15.40
CA SER A 307 -2.01 17.20 14.56
C SER A 307 -2.06 18.32 13.52
N GLN A 308 -0.89 18.79 13.08
CA GLN A 308 -0.75 19.77 12.00
C GLN A 308 0.06 19.16 10.85
N PRO A 309 -0.28 19.47 9.59
CA PRO A 309 0.44 18.95 8.44
C PRO A 309 1.84 19.54 8.35
N VAL A 310 2.85 18.67 8.23
CA VAL A 310 4.20 19.04 7.82
C VAL A 310 4.33 18.77 6.32
N VAL A 311 4.71 19.78 5.55
CA VAL A 311 4.85 19.67 4.09
C VAL A 311 6.13 18.93 3.73
N MET A 312 5.99 17.81 3.01
CA MET A 312 7.08 16.99 2.48
C MET A 312 7.23 17.24 0.96
N SER A 313 8.36 16.86 0.38
CA SER A 313 8.56 16.95 -1.09
C SER A 313 7.56 16.08 -1.85
N ASN A 314 7.26 14.90 -1.34
CA ASN A 314 6.32 13.94 -1.93
C ASN A 314 4.98 13.82 -1.18
N GLY A 315 4.59 14.81 -0.36
CA GLY A 315 3.35 14.66 0.39
C GLY A 315 3.13 15.57 1.59
N LEU A 316 2.30 15.07 2.51
CA LEU A 316 2.04 15.64 3.83
C LEU A 316 2.29 14.57 4.90
N SER A 317 2.86 14.98 6.02
CA SER A 317 3.02 14.13 7.21
C SER A 317 2.26 14.75 8.38
N TYR A 318 1.45 13.95 9.06
CA TYR A 318 0.76 14.33 10.29
C TYR A 318 1.32 13.48 11.43
N VAL A 319 2.02 14.10 12.37
CA VAL A 319 2.48 13.42 13.58
C VAL A 319 1.34 13.41 14.59
N ILE A 320 0.92 12.23 15.04
CA ILE A 320 -0.15 12.05 16.03
C ILE A 320 0.40 11.56 17.36
N SER A 321 -0.13 12.10 18.45
CA SER A 321 0.20 11.74 19.83
C SER A 321 -0.86 10.85 20.52
N SER A 322 -1.94 10.54 19.79
CA SER A 322 -3.00 9.65 20.24
C SER A 322 -3.49 8.76 19.11
N TRP A 323 -3.74 7.49 19.42
CA TRP A 323 -4.20 6.51 18.44
C TRP A 323 -5.72 6.57 18.25
N GLN A 324 -6.14 7.00 17.06
CA GLN A 324 -7.55 7.24 16.74
C GLN A 324 -8.14 6.23 15.74
N ILE A 325 -7.34 5.29 15.22
CA ILE A 325 -7.84 4.28 14.27
C ILE A 325 -8.79 3.31 15.01
N PRO A 326 -10.07 3.21 14.60
CA PRO A 326 -11.04 2.32 15.23
C PRO A 326 -10.71 0.85 14.95
N ASP A 327 -10.93 0.00 15.94
CA ASP A 327 -10.64 -1.44 15.88
C ASP A 327 -11.46 -2.15 14.80
N THR A 328 -12.78 -1.97 14.82
CA THR A 328 -13.76 -2.58 13.92
C THR A 328 -13.67 -2.09 12.48
N VAL A 329 -13.01 -0.94 12.27
CA VAL A 329 -12.72 -0.40 10.93
C VAL A 329 -11.42 -0.96 10.38
N SER A 330 -10.41 -1.22 11.23
CA SER A 330 -9.06 -1.55 10.75
C SER A 330 -8.72 -3.04 10.82
N TRP A 331 -8.78 -3.67 11.99
CA TRP A 331 -8.28 -5.03 12.21
C TRP A 331 -9.33 -5.99 12.75
N PHE A 332 -10.27 -5.53 13.58
CA PHE A 332 -11.30 -6.36 14.19
C PHE A 332 -12.61 -6.30 13.39
N LYS A 333 -12.53 -6.59 12.08
CA LYS A 333 -13.67 -6.54 11.16
C LYS A 333 -14.58 -7.77 11.30
N PRO A 334 -15.87 -7.68 10.92
CA PRO A 334 -16.71 -8.85 10.74
C PRO A 334 -16.10 -9.83 9.73
N ILE A 335 -16.17 -11.12 10.05
CA ILE A 335 -15.75 -12.20 9.14
C ILE A 335 -17.01 -12.73 8.46
N ARG A 336 -16.98 -12.83 7.13
CA ARG A 336 -18.07 -13.39 6.34
C ARG A 336 -17.55 -14.53 5.49
N ILE A 337 -18.18 -15.69 5.58
CA ILE A 337 -17.91 -16.86 4.77
C ILE A 337 -19.16 -17.13 3.93
N GLU A 338 -19.05 -16.87 2.62
CA GLU A 338 -20.14 -17.12 1.69
C GLU A 338 -20.34 -18.61 1.50
N ALA A 339 -21.59 -19.07 1.60
CA ALA A 339 -21.88 -20.49 1.63
C ALA A 339 -21.56 -21.17 0.29
N GLU A 340 -21.70 -20.46 -0.82
CA GLU A 340 -21.42 -20.90 -2.18
C GLU A 340 -19.92 -21.07 -2.47
N ASN A 341 -19.05 -20.39 -1.71
CA ASN A 341 -17.61 -20.54 -1.86
C ASN A 341 -17.15 -21.93 -1.38
N SER A 342 -16.43 -22.65 -2.24
CA SER A 342 -15.92 -23.99 -1.93
C SER A 342 -14.65 -23.98 -1.08
N PHE A 343 -13.97 -22.84 -0.93
CA PHE A 343 -12.74 -22.74 -0.15
C PHE A 343 -12.99 -23.10 1.32
N GLY A 344 -12.32 -24.14 1.81
CA GLY A 344 -12.47 -24.61 3.19
C GLY A 344 -13.82 -25.26 3.52
N ARG A 345 -14.69 -25.48 2.53
CA ARG A 345 -15.98 -26.16 2.70
C ARG A 345 -15.81 -27.67 2.52
N THR A 346 -16.35 -28.45 3.44
CA THR A 346 -16.44 -29.92 3.32
C THR A 346 -17.87 -30.38 3.57
N VAL A 347 -18.28 -31.47 2.91
CA VAL A 347 -19.63 -32.04 3.03
C VAL A 347 -19.57 -33.52 3.33
N SER A 348 -20.59 -34.04 4.01
CA SER A 348 -20.79 -35.46 4.24
C SER A 348 -22.20 -35.85 3.88
N ASN A 349 -22.33 -36.81 2.96
CA ASN A 349 -23.60 -37.34 2.45
C ASN A 349 -24.52 -36.29 1.82
N LEU A 350 -23.99 -35.14 1.40
CA LEU A 350 -24.74 -34.06 0.75
C LEU A 350 -24.22 -33.81 -0.67
N GLY A 351 -25.14 -33.59 -1.61
CA GLY A 351 -24.86 -32.94 -2.89
C GLY A 351 -24.94 -31.42 -2.75
N THR A 352 -24.17 -30.68 -3.54
CA THR A 352 -24.14 -29.21 -3.49
C THR A 352 -24.43 -28.59 -4.85
N SER A 353 -25.28 -27.57 -4.90
CA SER A 353 -25.38 -26.67 -6.06
C SER A 353 -25.45 -25.21 -5.62
N VAL A 354 -25.01 -24.30 -6.48
CA VAL A 354 -25.10 -22.85 -6.24
C VAL A 354 -26.23 -22.28 -7.08
N ASN A 355 -27.13 -21.55 -6.44
CA ASN A 355 -28.25 -20.89 -7.09
C ASN A 355 -28.11 -19.37 -6.95
N SER A 356 -28.70 -18.62 -7.89
CA SER A 356 -28.79 -17.16 -7.79
C SER A 356 -30.08 -16.74 -7.09
N GLY A 357 -29.99 -15.71 -6.25
CA GLY A 357 -31.17 -15.03 -5.68
C GLY A 357 -31.71 -13.89 -6.56
N LEU A 358 -31.08 -13.56 -7.70
CA LEU A 358 -31.55 -12.49 -8.58
C LEU A 358 -32.96 -12.78 -9.12
N GLY A 359 -33.82 -11.77 -9.12
CA GLY A 359 -35.20 -11.87 -9.61
C GLY A 359 -36.17 -12.59 -8.68
N THR A 360 -35.72 -13.09 -7.53
CA THR A 360 -36.57 -13.80 -6.55
C THR A 360 -37.31 -12.86 -5.58
N GLY A 361 -36.95 -11.58 -5.56
CA GLY A 361 -37.45 -10.61 -4.58
C GLY A 361 -36.81 -10.74 -3.18
N MET A 362 -35.92 -11.72 -2.96
CA MET A 362 -35.17 -11.88 -1.72
C MET A 362 -33.73 -11.39 -1.87
N THR A 363 -33.19 -10.72 -0.84
CA THR A 363 -31.81 -10.19 -0.85
C THR A 363 -30.86 -11.18 -0.19
N VAL A 364 -30.17 -11.97 -1.01
CA VAL A 364 -29.09 -12.90 -0.58
C VAL A 364 -27.71 -12.24 -0.74
N SER A 365 -26.74 -12.63 0.08
CA SER A 365 -25.36 -12.13 0.04
C SER A 365 -24.73 -12.43 -1.32
N ASN A 366 -24.05 -11.45 -1.92
CA ASN A 366 -23.46 -11.54 -3.27
C ASN A 366 -24.40 -12.06 -4.39
N ASN A 367 -25.71 -12.09 -4.17
CA ASN A 367 -26.73 -12.65 -5.05
C ASN A 367 -26.67 -14.18 -5.28
N TYR A 368 -25.93 -14.93 -4.47
CA TYR A 368 -25.84 -16.40 -4.58
C TYR A 368 -26.07 -17.08 -3.23
N TYR A 369 -26.51 -18.33 -3.26
CA TYR A 369 -26.65 -19.16 -2.06
C TYR A 369 -26.38 -20.62 -2.38
N LEU A 370 -26.02 -21.39 -1.35
CA LEU A 370 -25.76 -22.83 -1.46
C LEU A 370 -27.04 -23.63 -1.22
N VAL A 371 -27.31 -24.58 -2.11
CA VAL A 371 -28.32 -25.63 -1.92
C VAL A 371 -27.61 -26.92 -1.53
N LEU A 372 -27.99 -27.48 -0.39
CA LEU A 372 -27.53 -28.76 0.13
C LEU A 372 -28.62 -29.80 -0.06
N ARG A 373 -28.37 -30.81 -0.88
CA ARG A 373 -29.32 -31.89 -1.17
C ARG A 373 -28.89 -33.17 -0.48
N ASP A 374 -29.85 -33.91 0.06
CA ASP A 374 -29.59 -35.23 0.59
C ASP A 374 -29.06 -36.15 -0.51
N ALA A 375 -27.82 -36.64 -0.35
CA ALA A 375 -27.19 -37.62 -1.23
C ALA A 375 -26.90 -38.94 -0.49
N ALA A 376 -27.46 -39.13 0.70
CA ALA A 376 -27.25 -40.33 1.48
C ALA A 376 -27.91 -41.55 0.84
N LEU A 377 -27.20 -42.67 0.90
CA LEU A 377 -27.72 -43.99 0.53
C LEU A 377 -28.52 -44.65 1.68
N SER A 378 -28.43 -44.10 2.90
CA SER A 378 -29.05 -44.65 4.12
C SER A 378 -29.66 -43.53 4.96
N GLN A 379 -30.81 -43.81 5.57
CA GLN A 379 -31.49 -42.88 6.50
C GLN A 379 -30.74 -42.67 7.81
N LEU A 380 -29.75 -43.52 8.13
CA LEU A 380 -28.89 -43.39 9.31
C LEU A 380 -27.68 -42.47 9.06
N SER A 381 -27.45 -42.06 7.82
CA SER A 381 -26.33 -41.19 7.47
C SER A 381 -26.49 -39.81 8.07
N ARG A 382 -25.40 -39.29 8.64
CA ARG A 382 -25.35 -37.90 9.11
C ARG A 382 -25.10 -36.99 7.91
N LEU A 383 -26.00 -36.04 7.69
CA LEU A 383 -25.90 -35.03 6.64
C LEU A 383 -25.33 -33.75 7.25
N TYR A 384 -24.14 -33.33 6.84
CA TYR A 384 -23.57 -32.09 7.35
C TYR A 384 -22.64 -31.40 6.35
N VAL A 385 -22.55 -30.09 6.49
CA VAL A 385 -21.55 -29.23 5.86
C VAL A 385 -20.69 -28.60 6.94
N THR A 386 -19.39 -28.44 6.68
CA THR A 386 -18.45 -27.74 7.56
C THR A 386 -17.77 -26.64 6.79
N TYR A 387 -17.68 -25.46 7.40
CA TYR A 387 -17.01 -24.30 6.85
C TYR A 387 -15.81 -23.92 7.72
N SER A 388 -14.62 -23.89 7.14
CA SER A 388 -13.44 -23.32 7.79
C SER A 388 -13.56 -21.80 7.90
N ILE A 389 -13.20 -21.25 9.05
CA ILE A 389 -13.30 -19.81 9.37
C ILE A 389 -11.88 -19.25 9.59
N PRO A 390 -11.25 -18.68 8.55
CA PRO A 390 -9.96 -18.01 8.68
C PRO A 390 -10.09 -16.64 9.35
N GLY A 391 -8.98 -16.12 9.90
CA GLY A 391 -8.88 -14.71 10.28
C GLY A 391 -9.51 -14.32 11.61
N THR A 392 -9.94 -15.29 12.43
CA THR A 392 -10.42 -15.01 13.79
C THR A 392 -9.29 -14.42 14.63
N LEU A 393 -9.62 -13.36 15.38
CA LEU A 393 -8.74 -12.77 16.39
C LEU A 393 -9.01 -13.38 17.75
N SER A 394 -8.05 -13.25 18.67
CA SER A 394 -8.20 -13.58 20.09
C SER A 394 -9.14 -12.58 20.78
N ALA A 395 -10.42 -12.68 20.48
CA ALA A 395 -11.46 -11.72 20.86
C ALA A 395 -12.84 -12.38 20.90
N ARG A 396 -13.85 -11.60 21.27
CA ARG A 396 -15.25 -12.05 21.37
C ARG A 396 -16.00 -11.86 20.06
N TYR A 397 -16.79 -12.87 19.67
CA TYR A 397 -17.65 -12.80 18.50
C TYR A 397 -19.04 -13.38 18.79
N ASN A 398 -20.04 -12.80 18.13
CA ASN A 398 -21.32 -13.47 17.87
C ASN A 398 -21.22 -14.19 16.53
N ILE A 399 -21.60 -15.47 16.49
CA ILE A 399 -21.55 -16.30 15.28
C ILE A 399 -22.97 -16.52 14.78
N TYR A 400 -23.20 -16.24 13.51
CA TYR A 400 -24.49 -16.39 12.83
C TYR A 400 -24.38 -17.32 11.63
N CYS A 401 -25.48 -17.97 11.31
CA CYS A 401 -25.70 -18.67 10.05
C CYS A 401 -26.96 -18.12 9.40
N THR A 402 -26.85 -17.66 8.16
CA THR A 402 -27.97 -17.10 7.40
C THR A 402 -28.55 -18.17 6.50
N PHE A 403 -29.84 -18.45 6.67
CA PHE A 403 -30.59 -19.42 5.87
C PHE A 403 -31.52 -18.71 4.89
N VAL A 404 -31.64 -19.27 3.69
CA VAL A 404 -32.60 -18.83 2.69
C VAL A 404 -33.85 -19.71 2.81
N PRO A 405 -35.06 -19.16 2.91
CA PRO A 405 -36.26 -19.98 3.04
C PRO A 405 -36.54 -20.75 1.74
N LYS A 406 -37.14 -21.93 1.83
CA LYS A 406 -37.53 -22.73 0.65
C LYS A 406 -38.49 -22.00 -0.29
N SER A 407 -39.22 -21.01 0.24
CA SER A 407 -40.09 -20.14 -0.55
C SER A 407 -39.39 -19.33 -1.64
N ILE A 408 -38.06 -19.29 -1.66
CA ILE A 408 -37.29 -18.77 -2.80
C ILE A 408 -37.39 -19.68 -4.04
N LEU A 409 -37.61 -20.99 -3.86
CA LEU A 409 -37.72 -21.98 -4.94
C LEU A 409 -39.19 -22.29 -5.27
N ASP A 410 -40.02 -22.48 -4.24
CA ASP A 410 -41.47 -22.68 -4.37
C ASP A 410 -42.19 -21.81 -3.34
N PRO A 411 -42.91 -20.74 -3.75
CA PRO A 411 -43.60 -19.83 -2.84
C PRO A 411 -44.52 -20.51 -1.82
N ASN A 412 -45.02 -21.72 -2.11
CA ASN A 412 -45.89 -22.49 -1.22
C ASN A 412 -45.13 -23.33 -0.18
N ASP A 413 -43.84 -23.60 -0.38
CA ASP A 413 -43.03 -24.33 0.59
C ASP A 413 -42.60 -23.42 1.75
N LYS A 414 -43.35 -23.54 2.85
CA LYS A 414 -43.11 -22.84 4.12
C LYS A 414 -42.51 -23.75 5.19
N LYS A 415 -41.89 -24.87 4.83
CA LYS A 415 -41.26 -25.77 5.81
C LYS A 415 -39.97 -25.15 6.36
N PRO A 416 -39.78 -25.10 7.69
CA PRO A 416 -38.52 -24.68 8.28
C PRO A 416 -37.48 -25.81 8.23
N TYR A 417 -36.21 -25.43 8.17
CA TYR A 417 -35.10 -26.36 8.42
C TYR A 417 -34.90 -26.57 9.92
N GLN A 418 -34.58 -27.82 10.29
CA GLN A 418 -34.11 -28.18 11.63
C GLN A 418 -32.66 -28.63 11.56
N VAL A 419 -31.78 -27.89 12.24
CA VAL A 419 -30.33 -28.09 12.18
C VAL A 419 -29.70 -28.11 13.58
N LYS A 420 -28.54 -28.76 13.67
CA LYS A 420 -27.64 -28.73 14.83
C LYS A 420 -26.33 -28.07 14.42
N PHE A 421 -25.71 -27.36 15.34
CA PHE A 421 -24.42 -26.71 15.11
C PHE A 421 -23.32 -27.29 15.99
N TYR A 422 -22.11 -27.31 15.44
CA TYR A 422 -20.91 -27.71 16.16
C TYR A 422 -19.77 -26.76 15.81
N LEU A 423 -19.06 -26.25 16.83
CA LEU A 423 -17.93 -25.35 16.66
C LEU A 423 -16.62 -26.11 16.91
N THR A 424 -15.67 -25.99 15.99
CA THR A 424 -14.27 -26.38 16.22
C THR A 424 -13.45 -25.12 16.50
N TYR A 425 -12.62 -25.15 17.54
CA TYR A 425 -11.78 -24.01 17.94
C TYR A 425 -10.56 -24.47 18.75
N THR A 426 -9.66 -23.55 19.08
CA THR A 426 -8.55 -23.79 20.01
C THR A 426 -8.90 -23.26 21.41
N ASN A 427 -8.91 -24.11 22.42
CA ASN A 427 -9.22 -23.72 23.80
C ASN A 427 -8.07 -22.94 24.46
N SER A 428 -8.29 -22.46 25.69
CA SER A 428 -7.29 -21.68 26.46
C SER A 428 -6.01 -22.45 26.80
N SER A 429 -6.02 -23.78 26.71
CA SER A 429 -4.84 -24.63 26.88
C SER A 429 -4.05 -24.83 25.57
N GLY A 430 -4.47 -24.20 24.47
CA GLY A 430 -3.84 -24.34 23.15
C GLY A 430 -4.21 -25.64 22.43
N GLN A 431 -5.18 -26.40 22.94
CA GLN A 431 -5.64 -27.66 22.34
C GLN A 431 -6.84 -27.44 21.44
N GLN A 432 -6.91 -28.19 20.34
CA GLN A 432 -8.07 -28.15 19.47
C GLN A 432 -9.24 -28.90 20.10
N VAL A 433 -10.37 -28.22 20.20
CA VAL A 433 -11.66 -28.80 20.57
C VAL A 433 -12.45 -28.97 19.29
N ALA A 434 -12.62 -30.21 18.86
CA ALA A 434 -13.32 -30.53 17.62
C ALA A 434 -14.82 -30.74 17.88
N ASN A 435 -15.66 -30.14 17.03
CA ASN A 435 -17.11 -30.33 17.02
C ASN A 435 -17.78 -30.15 18.40
N ALA A 436 -17.43 -29.11 19.14
CA ALA A 436 -18.14 -28.75 20.38
C ALA A 436 -19.60 -28.41 20.06
N ALA A 437 -20.53 -29.08 20.73
CA ALA A 437 -21.97 -28.91 20.51
C ALA A 437 -22.44 -27.50 20.90
N ILE A 438 -23.44 -26.97 20.18
CA ILE A 438 -24.09 -25.70 20.55
C ILE A 438 -25.38 -25.96 21.30
N GLY A 439 -25.52 -25.35 22.48
CA GLY A 439 -26.69 -25.48 23.36
C GLY A 439 -27.83 -24.55 23.00
N ALA A 440 -29.00 -24.78 23.62
CA ALA A 440 -30.22 -23.99 23.38
C ALA A 440 -30.10 -22.52 23.83
N ALA A 441 -29.13 -22.22 24.70
CA ALA A 441 -28.80 -20.86 25.14
C ALA A 441 -27.72 -20.19 24.26
N ASN A 442 -27.46 -20.73 23.06
CA ASN A 442 -26.42 -20.25 22.13
C ASN A 442 -25.00 -20.28 22.71
N ASN A 443 -24.73 -21.15 23.67
CA ASN A 443 -23.41 -21.35 24.27
C ASN A 443 -22.71 -22.58 23.68
N VAL A 444 -21.39 -22.55 23.66
CA VAL A 444 -20.56 -23.69 23.28
C VAL A 444 -20.50 -24.66 24.47
N LEU A 445 -20.92 -25.90 24.26
CA LEU A 445 -20.94 -26.98 25.25
C LEU A 445 -19.69 -27.85 25.13
N LYS A 446 -19.55 -28.85 26.00
CA LYS A 446 -18.47 -29.84 25.85
C LYS A 446 -18.75 -30.71 24.62
N PRO A 447 -17.72 -31.25 23.93
CA PRO A 447 -17.93 -32.10 22.76
C PRO A 447 -18.82 -33.33 22.98
N SER A 448 -18.92 -33.83 24.21
CA SER A 448 -19.77 -34.96 24.59
C SER A 448 -21.24 -34.58 24.82
N ASP A 449 -21.55 -33.31 24.98
CA ASP A 449 -22.89 -32.84 25.33
C ASP A 449 -23.81 -32.84 24.11
N PRO A 450 -25.12 -33.07 24.28
CA PRO A 450 -26.05 -33.08 23.16
C PRO A 450 -26.24 -31.66 22.58
N ALA A 451 -26.12 -31.55 21.25
CA ALA A 451 -26.43 -30.30 20.53
C ALA A 451 -27.94 -30.04 20.50
N ALA A 452 -28.32 -28.78 20.71
CA ALA A 452 -29.70 -28.33 20.59
C ALA A 452 -30.14 -28.27 19.13
N VAL A 453 -31.45 -28.47 18.91
CA VAL A 453 -32.07 -28.32 17.59
C VAL A 453 -32.49 -26.87 17.40
N PHE A 454 -32.00 -26.27 16.31
CA PHE A 454 -32.37 -24.94 15.88
C PHE A 454 -33.36 -25.03 14.72
N THR A 455 -34.43 -24.25 14.80
CA THR A 455 -35.47 -24.19 13.76
C THR A 455 -35.41 -22.84 13.07
N THR A 456 -35.40 -22.83 11.74
CA THR A 456 -35.32 -21.59 10.96
C THR A 456 -36.68 -20.92 10.78
N ASP A 457 -36.71 -19.61 10.51
CA ASP A 457 -37.91 -18.90 10.08
C ASP A 457 -38.12 -19.17 8.57
N PRO A 458 -39.21 -19.83 8.16
CA PRO A 458 -39.43 -20.20 6.76
C PRO A 458 -40.01 -19.06 5.92
N THR A 459 -40.31 -17.92 6.52
CA THR A 459 -41.00 -16.80 5.84
C THR A 459 -40.04 -15.75 5.28
N LYS A 460 -38.78 -15.76 5.71
CA LYS A 460 -37.77 -14.75 5.37
C LYS A 460 -36.37 -15.35 5.39
N ILE A 461 -35.41 -14.61 4.83
CA ILE A 461 -34.00 -14.91 5.06
C ILE A 461 -33.71 -14.76 6.55
N HIS A 462 -33.29 -15.86 7.18
CA HIS A 462 -33.12 -15.93 8.62
C HIS A 462 -31.64 -15.87 8.99
N LYS A 463 -31.19 -14.70 9.44
CA LYS A 463 -29.90 -14.54 10.12
C LYS A 463 -30.02 -15.10 11.54
N MET A 464 -29.73 -16.39 11.69
CA MET A 464 -29.87 -17.11 12.95
C MET A 464 -28.62 -16.90 13.81
N LEU A 465 -28.79 -16.41 15.05
CA LEU A 465 -27.72 -16.43 16.05
C LEU A 465 -27.43 -17.88 16.43
N VAL A 466 -26.19 -18.31 16.24
CA VAL A 466 -25.73 -19.67 16.53
C VAL A 466 -24.96 -19.68 17.85
N VAL A 467 -23.93 -18.86 17.96
CA VAL A 467 -23.13 -18.75 19.19
C VAL A 467 -23.11 -17.30 19.66
N LYS A 468 -23.43 -17.09 20.93
CA LYS A 468 -23.46 -15.77 21.55
C LYS A 468 -22.18 -15.54 22.38
N ASP A 469 -21.59 -14.35 22.22
CA ASP A 469 -20.49 -13.82 23.06
C ASP A 469 -19.31 -14.79 23.24
N PHE A 470 -18.93 -15.52 22.19
CA PHE A 470 -17.86 -16.51 22.27
C PHE A 470 -16.47 -15.86 22.19
N THR A 471 -15.65 -16.05 23.22
CA THR A 471 -14.24 -15.61 23.23
C THR A 471 -13.36 -16.67 22.59
N PHE A 472 -12.74 -16.35 21.45
CA PHE A 472 -11.61 -17.14 20.96
C PHE A 472 -10.37 -16.81 21.81
N PRO A 473 -9.75 -17.79 22.48
CA PRO A 473 -8.53 -17.56 23.28
C PRO A 473 -7.28 -17.28 22.42
N TYR A 474 -7.31 -17.71 21.16
CA TYR A 474 -6.20 -17.59 20.22
C TYR A 474 -6.72 -17.10 18.87
N SER A 475 -5.93 -16.26 18.21
CA SER A 475 -6.13 -15.88 16.82
C SER A 475 -5.64 -16.99 15.89
N ASN A 476 -6.33 -17.17 14.77
CA ASN A 476 -5.87 -17.95 13.63
C ASN A 476 -5.65 -17.09 12.38
N ALA A 477 -5.35 -15.79 12.54
CA ALA A 477 -5.16 -14.83 11.44
C ALA A 477 -3.76 -14.86 10.82
N VAL A 478 -2.97 -15.89 11.15
CA VAL A 478 -1.60 -16.05 10.69
C VAL A 478 -1.55 -17.23 9.76
N PHE A 479 -1.09 -16.97 8.54
CA PHE A 479 -0.92 -18.00 7.53
C PHE A 479 0.42 -17.84 6.83
N SER A 480 1.14 -18.94 6.68
CA SER A 480 2.41 -19.00 5.96
C SER A 480 2.35 -20.03 4.83
N ALA A 481 1.21 -20.09 4.14
CA ALA A 481 0.90 -21.08 3.12
C ALA A 481 1.08 -20.48 1.72
N ASN A 482 1.68 -21.27 0.82
CA ASN A 482 1.83 -20.89 -0.59
C ASN A 482 0.69 -21.47 -1.44
N THR A 483 -0.07 -22.41 -0.90
CA THR A 483 -1.21 -23.05 -1.57
C THR A 483 -2.49 -22.95 -0.74
N ALA A 484 -3.64 -22.95 -1.42
CA ALA A 484 -4.96 -23.00 -0.77
C ALA A 484 -5.11 -24.22 0.16
N THR A 485 -4.57 -25.38 -0.23
CA THR A 485 -4.64 -26.62 0.54
C THR A 485 -3.84 -26.53 1.85
N GLU A 486 -2.64 -25.95 1.81
CA GLU A 486 -1.84 -25.70 3.03
C GLU A 486 -2.51 -24.67 3.94
N LEU A 487 -3.11 -23.63 3.35
CA LEU A 487 -3.83 -22.59 4.08
C LEU A 487 -4.99 -23.19 4.87
N ILE A 488 -5.81 -24.04 4.23
CA ILE A 488 -6.95 -24.71 4.88
C ILE A 488 -6.49 -25.56 6.07
N LYS A 489 -5.34 -26.25 5.97
CA LYS A 489 -4.79 -27.05 7.08
C LYS A 489 -4.37 -26.21 8.28
N GLN A 490 -4.06 -24.93 8.10
CA GLN A 490 -3.70 -24.01 9.17
C GLN A 490 -4.92 -23.39 9.86
N ILE A 491 -6.10 -23.43 9.24
CA ILE A 491 -7.33 -22.88 9.83
C ILE A 491 -7.86 -23.84 10.91
N LYS A 492 -7.78 -23.40 12.17
CA LYS A 492 -8.18 -24.20 13.34
C LYS A 492 -9.61 -23.94 13.84
N VAL A 493 -10.35 -23.06 13.16
CA VAL A 493 -11.74 -22.72 13.50
C VAL A 493 -12.67 -23.16 12.38
N SER A 494 -13.74 -23.84 12.72
CA SER A 494 -14.77 -24.21 11.75
C SER A 494 -16.15 -24.30 12.38
N LEU A 495 -17.18 -24.01 11.59
CA LEU A 495 -18.58 -24.21 11.96
C LEU A 495 -19.17 -25.34 11.12
N ARG A 496 -19.70 -26.35 11.80
CA ARG A 496 -20.42 -27.46 11.19
C ARG A 496 -21.92 -27.29 11.40
N ILE A 497 -22.68 -27.56 10.34
CA ILE A 497 -24.14 -27.48 10.29
C ILE A 497 -24.64 -28.87 9.89
N GLU A 498 -25.40 -29.49 10.77
CA GLU A 498 -25.90 -30.86 10.61
C GLU A 498 -27.43 -30.87 10.54
N SER A 499 -28.00 -31.57 9.56
CA SER A 499 -29.45 -31.75 9.47
C SER A 499 -29.95 -32.70 10.56
N VAL A 500 -31.10 -32.39 11.16
CA VAL A 500 -31.72 -33.21 12.21
C VAL A 500 -32.55 -34.37 11.65
N ASN A 501 -33.10 -34.24 10.44
CA ASN A 501 -34.10 -35.18 9.93
C ASN A 501 -33.86 -35.49 8.45
N THR A 502 -33.52 -36.75 8.16
CA THR A 502 -33.10 -37.27 6.84
C THR A 502 -34.20 -38.04 6.11
N LYS A 503 -35.44 -38.04 6.65
CA LYS A 503 -36.53 -38.88 6.11
C LYS A 503 -37.27 -38.28 4.91
N GLU A 504 -37.31 -36.95 4.79
CA GLU A 504 -38.08 -36.26 3.74
C GLU A 504 -37.22 -35.82 2.54
N LYS A 505 -35.90 -36.03 2.56
CA LYS A 505 -34.95 -35.54 1.55
C LYS A 505 -35.09 -34.03 1.25
N ASP A 506 -35.26 -33.25 2.30
CA ASP A 506 -35.44 -31.81 2.18
C ASP A 506 -34.11 -31.09 1.94
N ASP A 507 -34.07 -30.24 0.91
CA ASP A 507 -32.93 -29.36 0.63
C ASP A 507 -32.76 -28.32 1.75
N ILE A 508 -31.51 -28.05 2.16
CA ILE A 508 -31.16 -26.94 3.07
C ILE A 508 -30.47 -25.84 2.27
N LEU A 509 -30.95 -24.61 2.39
CA LEU A 509 -30.41 -23.47 1.67
C LEU A 509 -29.69 -22.53 2.63
N ILE A 510 -28.40 -22.30 2.40
CA ILE A 510 -27.53 -21.46 3.23
C ILE A 510 -26.98 -20.33 2.39
N ASP A 511 -27.07 -19.11 2.92
CA ASP A 511 -26.53 -17.89 2.32
C ASP A 511 -25.07 -17.68 2.77
N CYS A 512 -24.85 -17.49 4.06
CA CYS A 512 -23.52 -17.19 4.59
C CYS A 512 -23.38 -17.49 6.08
N ILE A 513 -22.13 -17.55 6.55
CA ILE A 513 -21.74 -17.54 7.95
C ILE A 513 -21.12 -16.19 8.28
N ILE A 514 -21.50 -15.60 9.41
CA ILE A 514 -21.03 -14.28 9.82
C ILE A 514 -20.51 -14.37 11.25
N LEU A 515 -19.31 -13.84 11.50
CA LEU A 515 -18.81 -13.59 12.84
C LEU A 515 -18.75 -12.08 13.05
N GLU A 516 -19.54 -11.59 14.00
CA GLU A 516 -19.59 -10.18 14.35
C GLU A 516 -18.77 -9.92 15.62
N PRO A 517 -17.77 -9.01 15.56
CA PRO A 517 -17.04 -8.51 16.71
C PRO A 517 -17.96 -8.07 17.85
N VAL A 518 -17.66 -8.50 19.07
CA VAL A 518 -18.30 -7.99 20.29
C VAL A 518 -17.30 -7.09 21.00
N LEU A 519 -17.56 -5.78 20.91
CA LEU A 519 -16.76 -4.76 21.60
C LEU A 519 -16.82 -4.99 23.12
N GLN A 520 -15.71 -4.70 23.81
CA GLN A 520 -15.61 -4.79 25.27
C GLN A 520 -16.10 -3.53 25.95
#